data_AF-A0A123SS82-F1
#
_entry.id   AF-A0A123SS82-F1
#
_cell.length_a   1.000
_cell.length_b   1.000
_cell.length_c   1.000
_cell.angle_alpha   90.00
_cell.angle_beta   90.00
_cell.angle_gamma   90.00
#
_symmetry.space_group_name_H-M   'P 1'
#
loop_
_entity.id
_entity.type
_entity.pdbx_description
1 polymer ?
#
loop_
_entity_poly.entity_id
_entity_poly.type
_entity_poly.pdbx_seq_one_letter_code
_entity_poly.pdbx_strand_id
1 'polypeptide(L)'
;MKHVKLNEGIPFDVENFEDKTNKSFPYFQAGKKYALCPSCGSSVQIIGGNNNLTQNRRGRLYAAHTKSKVRGLNFNEAAKHNCINYEGNNNNWQRIYEVRQNIPENQGVLEYLEENIDEIASAVEDLIGFRCKFKRGRSAVFEHLYQSFKDNGGLRIANDQFAPEYLPRMIIKRAAPVRCWGAIPIGRTKNYIERTQIFKGSIDNKEQFKPAVEVMFVGTLDNDENPTRLNMRLIIGEEELDMYHIAARIN
;
A
#
# COMPACT_ATOMS: atom_id res chain seq x y z
N MET A 1 -9.16 -2.65 8.47
CA MET A 1 -7.75 -2.20 8.31
C MET A 1 -6.82 -3.23 8.91
N LYS A 2 -5.57 -3.29 8.43
CA LYS A 2 -4.52 -4.20 8.93
C LYS A 2 -3.46 -3.46 9.75
N HIS A 3 -3.32 -2.16 9.55
CA HIS A 3 -2.36 -1.35 10.30
C HIS A 3 -3.06 -0.52 11.38
N VAL A 4 -2.40 -0.42 12.53
CA VAL A 4 -2.81 0.42 13.66
C VAL A 4 -1.60 1.18 14.19
N LYS A 5 -1.81 2.20 15.01
CA LYS A 5 -0.74 2.86 15.76
C LYS A 5 -1.08 3.00 17.23
N LEU A 6 -0.06 3.17 18.06
CA LEU A 6 -0.20 3.53 19.47
C LEU A 6 -0.36 5.06 19.60
N ASN A 7 -0.43 5.58 20.82
CA ASN A 7 -0.43 7.04 21.04
C ASN A 7 0.85 7.71 20.51
N GLU A 8 1.96 6.98 20.51
CA GLU A 8 3.27 7.40 20.01
C GLU A 8 3.83 6.34 19.06
N GLY A 9 4.74 6.75 18.17
CA GLY A 9 5.38 5.87 17.19
C GLY A 9 4.62 5.74 15.87
N ILE A 10 5.20 4.94 14.97
CA ILE A 10 4.68 4.73 13.61
C ILE A 10 3.64 3.59 13.56
N PRO A 11 2.81 3.52 12.50
CA PRO A 11 1.90 2.41 12.29
C PRO A 11 2.61 1.05 12.17
N PHE A 12 1.94 -0.02 12.57
CA PHE A 12 2.41 -1.40 12.45
C PHE A 12 1.24 -2.36 12.22
N ASP A 13 1.52 -3.57 11.74
CA ASP A 13 0.49 -4.59 11.47
C ASP A 13 -0.16 -5.11 12.76
N VAL A 14 -1.48 -5.31 12.75
CA VAL A 14 -2.26 -5.86 13.88
C VAL A 14 -1.76 -7.22 14.37
N GLU A 15 -1.06 -7.99 13.54
CA GLU A 15 -0.43 -9.25 13.93
C GLU A 15 0.65 -9.05 15.01
N ASN A 16 1.34 -7.90 15.01
CA ASN A 16 2.41 -7.57 15.98
C ASN A 16 1.89 -6.87 17.25
N PHE A 17 0.56 -6.78 17.42
CA PHE A 17 -0.04 -5.93 18.44
C PHE A 17 0.23 -6.37 19.88
N GLU A 18 0.21 -7.68 20.16
CA GLU A 18 0.48 -8.16 21.52
C GLU A 18 1.92 -7.84 21.95
N ASP A 19 2.88 -8.07 21.06
CA ASP A 19 4.30 -7.83 21.31
C ASP A 19 4.58 -6.34 21.53
N LYS A 20 3.95 -5.46 20.74
CA LYS A 20 4.13 -4.00 20.83
C LYS A 20 3.55 -3.38 22.08
N THR A 21 2.54 -3.99 22.69
CA THR A 21 1.78 -3.37 23.79
C THR A 21 1.99 -4.06 25.13
N ASN A 22 2.54 -5.28 25.15
CA ASN A 22 2.71 -6.10 26.34
C ASN A 22 1.45 -6.16 27.21
N LYS A 23 0.27 -6.21 26.58
CA LYS A 23 -1.05 -6.27 27.23
C LYS A 23 -1.34 -5.12 28.21
N SER A 24 -0.70 -3.97 28.01
CA SER A 24 -0.81 -2.81 28.89
C SER A 24 -2.06 -1.96 28.62
N PHE A 25 -2.49 -1.22 29.64
CA PHE A 25 -3.42 -0.11 29.49
C PHE A 25 -2.74 1.04 28.72
N PRO A 26 -3.42 1.76 27.79
CA PRO A 26 -4.85 1.70 27.47
C PRO A 26 -5.22 0.69 26.38
N TYR A 27 -4.27 -0.08 25.86
CA TYR A 27 -4.47 -0.92 24.67
C TYR A 27 -5.23 -2.22 24.97
N PHE A 28 -5.23 -2.67 26.23
CA PHE A 28 -5.99 -3.83 26.68
C PHE A 28 -6.98 -3.42 27.79
N GLN A 29 -8.28 -3.63 27.54
CA GLN A 29 -9.32 -3.30 28.50
C GLN A 29 -10.46 -4.32 28.41
N ALA A 30 -10.83 -4.91 29.55
CA ALA A 30 -11.95 -5.86 29.66
C ALA A 30 -11.93 -6.97 28.59
N GLY A 31 -10.76 -7.59 28.38
CA GLY A 31 -10.58 -8.68 27.40
C GLY A 31 -10.68 -8.25 25.92
N LYS A 32 -10.65 -6.95 25.64
CA LYS A 32 -10.65 -6.36 24.30
C LYS A 32 -9.35 -5.61 24.04
N LYS A 33 -9.00 -5.54 22.76
CA LYS A 33 -7.77 -4.96 22.21
C LYS A 33 -8.11 -3.66 21.47
N TYR A 34 -7.41 -2.58 21.78
CA TYR A 34 -7.65 -1.25 21.21
C TYR A 34 -6.37 -0.55 20.79
N ALA A 35 -6.46 0.26 19.75
CA ALA A 35 -5.37 1.07 19.22
C ALA A 35 -5.93 2.36 18.60
N LEU A 36 -5.11 3.09 17.84
CA LEU A 36 -5.55 4.22 17.03
C LEU A 36 -5.48 3.88 15.53
N CYS A 37 -6.41 4.47 14.77
CA CYS A 37 -6.32 4.47 13.30
C CYS A 37 -5.10 5.30 12.85
N PRO A 38 -4.25 4.78 11.93
CA PRO A 38 -3.13 5.54 11.39
C PRO A 38 -3.53 6.86 10.75
N SER A 39 -4.66 6.84 10.02
CA SER A 39 -5.17 7.96 9.22
C SER A 39 -5.86 9.01 10.10
N CYS A 40 -6.95 8.66 10.78
CA CYS A 40 -7.77 9.65 11.49
C CYS A 40 -7.39 9.83 12.98
N GLY A 41 -6.51 8.98 13.53
CA GLY A 41 -6.11 9.03 14.93
C GLY A 41 -7.23 8.73 15.93
N SER A 42 -8.42 8.31 15.49
CA SER A 42 -9.50 7.87 16.37
C SER A 42 -9.32 6.41 16.77
N SER A 43 -9.84 6.05 17.95
CA SER A 43 -9.73 4.69 18.47
C SER A 43 -10.35 3.65 17.54
N VAL A 44 -9.66 2.52 17.48
CA VAL A 44 -10.07 1.31 16.78
C VAL A 44 -10.02 0.14 17.75
N GLN A 45 -10.89 -0.84 17.53
CA GLN A 45 -10.85 -2.12 18.20
C GLN A 45 -10.24 -3.15 17.25
N ILE A 46 -9.32 -3.96 17.78
CA ILE A 46 -8.79 -5.12 17.07
C ILE A 46 -9.72 -6.31 17.33
N ILE A 47 -10.17 -6.94 16.25
CA ILE A 47 -11.14 -8.04 16.23
C ILE A 47 -10.43 -9.30 15.71
N GLY A 48 -10.75 -10.45 16.31
CA GLY A 48 -10.13 -11.74 16.00
C GLY A 48 -8.87 -12.04 16.84
N GLY A 49 -8.20 -13.13 16.48
CA GLY A 49 -7.03 -13.65 17.19
C GLY A 49 -7.34 -14.37 18.51
N ASN A 50 -6.31 -15.02 19.06
CA ASN A 50 -6.39 -15.69 20.35
C ASN A 50 -6.56 -14.68 21.49
N ASN A 51 -7.18 -15.09 22.59
CA ASN A 51 -7.36 -14.28 23.80
C ASN A 51 -8.01 -12.90 23.54
N ASN A 52 -8.93 -12.83 22.57
CA ASN A 52 -9.75 -11.65 22.28
C ASN A 52 -11.22 -12.03 22.42
N LEU A 53 -11.96 -11.34 23.30
CA LEU A 53 -13.39 -11.58 23.47
C LEU A 53 -14.23 -11.23 22.24
N THR A 54 -13.64 -10.52 21.27
CA THR A 54 -14.30 -10.17 20.02
C THR A 54 -13.75 -11.05 18.91
N GLN A 55 -14.36 -12.21 18.72
CA GLN A 55 -13.97 -13.16 17.69
C GLN A 55 -14.64 -12.85 16.35
N ASN A 56 -13.96 -13.20 15.26
CA ASN A 56 -14.59 -13.33 13.95
C ASN A 56 -14.67 -14.81 13.56
N ARG A 57 -15.64 -15.16 12.70
CA ARG A 57 -15.84 -16.55 12.24
C ARG A 57 -14.64 -17.15 11.50
N ARG A 58 -13.67 -16.33 11.08
CA ARG A 58 -12.51 -16.73 10.26
C ARG A 58 -11.17 -16.65 10.99
N GLY A 59 -11.14 -16.30 12.28
CA GLY A 59 -9.93 -16.12 13.09
C GLY A 59 -9.01 -14.93 12.73
N ARG A 60 -9.16 -14.32 11.55
CA ARG A 60 -8.27 -13.25 11.04
C ARG A 60 -8.26 -12.00 11.92
N LEU A 61 -7.08 -11.47 12.21
CA LEU A 61 -6.95 -10.19 12.90
C LEU A 61 -7.23 -9.03 11.95
N TYR A 62 -8.04 -8.07 12.39
CA TYR A 62 -8.25 -6.79 11.71
C TYR A 62 -8.68 -5.74 12.73
N ALA A 63 -8.51 -4.47 12.39
CA ALA A 63 -9.02 -3.36 13.17
C ALA A 63 -10.25 -2.69 12.52
N ALA A 64 -11.14 -2.22 13.38
CA ALA A 64 -12.34 -1.47 13.02
C ALA A 64 -12.53 -0.30 13.99
N HIS A 65 -13.01 0.83 13.47
CA HIS A 65 -13.28 2.01 14.30
C HIS A 65 -14.29 1.70 15.41
N THR A 66 -14.01 2.17 16.62
CA THR A 66 -14.90 1.99 17.76
C THR A 66 -16.20 2.79 17.57
N LYS A 67 -17.29 2.33 18.17
CA LYS A 67 -18.57 3.06 18.16
C LYS A 67 -18.60 4.22 19.16
N SER A 68 -17.80 4.13 20.21
CA SER A 68 -17.79 5.08 21.33
C SER A 68 -16.38 5.26 21.87
N LYS A 69 -16.22 6.27 22.75
CA LYS A 69 -14.96 6.59 23.42
C LYS A 69 -14.39 5.39 24.18
N VAL A 70 -13.08 5.18 24.02
CA VAL A 70 -12.29 4.22 24.80
C VAL A 70 -11.43 4.98 25.80
N ARG A 71 -11.34 4.48 27.04
CA ARG A 71 -10.58 5.17 28.09
C ARG A 71 -9.09 5.23 27.72
N GLY A 72 -8.48 6.41 27.81
CA GLY A 72 -7.05 6.60 27.55
C GLY A 72 -6.65 6.59 26.06
N LEU A 73 -7.61 6.51 25.14
CA LEU A 73 -7.37 6.63 23.70
C LEU A 73 -8.22 7.77 23.11
N ASN A 74 -7.69 8.41 22.07
CA ASN A 74 -8.42 9.44 21.35
C ASN A 74 -9.69 8.88 20.68
N PHE A 75 -10.76 9.67 20.67
CA PHE A 75 -11.99 9.35 19.95
C PHE A 75 -12.54 10.63 19.33
N ASN A 76 -12.54 10.70 18.01
CA ASN A 76 -13.05 11.82 17.25
C ASN A 76 -14.03 11.28 16.21
N GLU A 77 -15.33 11.50 16.46
CA GLU A 77 -16.41 10.98 15.63
C GLU A 77 -16.40 11.59 14.23
N ALA A 78 -16.22 12.90 14.11
CA ALA A 78 -16.14 13.58 12.82
C ALA A 78 -14.93 13.09 11.98
N ALA A 79 -13.76 12.93 12.60
CA ALA A 79 -12.57 12.40 11.92
C ALA A 79 -12.76 10.94 11.49
N LYS A 80 -13.42 10.13 12.33
CA LYS A 80 -13.78 8.74 12.00
C LYS A 80 -14.69 8.67 10.77
N HIS A 81 -15.76 9.47 10.72
CA HIS A 81 -16.70 9.44 9.60
C HIS A 81 -16.07 9.86 8.26
N ASN A 82 -15.04 10.71 8.32
CA ASN A 82 -14.26 11.12 7.15
C ASN A 82 -13.03 10.26 6.86
N CYS A 83 -12.77 9.22 7.68
CA CYS A 83 -11.58 8.38 7.57
C CYS A 83 -11.68 7.45 6.36
N ILE A 84 -10.64 7.37 5.54
CA ILE A 84 -10.57 6.47 4.38
C ILE A 84 -10.69 4.98 4.73
N ASN A 85 -10.33 4.62 5.97
CA ASN A 85 -10.41 3.26 6.49
C ASN A 85 -11.73 2.98 7.22
N TYR A 86 -12.67 3.93 7.23
CA TYR A 86 -14.00 3.71 7.79
C TYR A 86 -14.92 3.12 6.73
N GLU A 87 -15.54 1.98 7.04
CA GLU A 87 -16.44 1.26 6.13
C GLU A 87 -17.61 2.12 5.64
N GLY A 88 -18.10 3.04 6.47
CA GLY A 88 -19.15 3.98 6.10
C GLY A 88 -18.70 5.11 5.16
N ASN A 89 -17.40 5.30 4.94
CA ASN A 89 -16.85 6.36 4.10
C ASN A 89 -16.57 5.84 2.68
N ASN A 90 -17.62 5.44 1.97
CA ASN A 90 -17.49 4.92 0.61
C ASN A 90 -17.20 5.99 -0.45
N ASN A 91 -17.38 7.27 -0.11
CA ASN A 91 -17.41 8.36 -1.11
C ASN A 91 -16.07 9.09 -1.29
N ASN A 92 -15.07 8.86 -0.43
CA ASN A 92 -13.86 9.71 -0.39
C ASN A 92 -12.54 8.94 -0.25
N TRP A 93 -12.54 7.61 -0.43
CA TRP A 93 -11.31 6.82 -0.32
C TRP A 93 -10.33 7.15 -1.45
N GLN A 94 -10.81 7.54 -2.64
CA GLN A 94 -10.00 7.89 -3.80
C GLN A 94 -9.08 9.09 -3.55
N ARG A 95 -9.38 9.93 -2.54
CA ARG A 95 -8.55 11.09 -2.19
C ARG A 95 -7.12 10.71 -1.78
N ILE A 96 -6.85 9.44 -1.49
CA ILE A 96 -5.48 8.92 -1.26
C ILE A 96 -4.56 9.07 -2.48
N TYR A 97 -5.14 9.13 -3.69
CA TYR A 97 -4.38 9.24 -4.94
C TYR A 97 -4.16 10.69 -5.40
N GLU A 98 -4.81 11.66 -4.76
CA GLU A 98 -4.63 13.08 -4.99
C GLU A 98 -3.22 13.51 -4.59
N VAL A 99 -2.61 14.41 -5.36
CA VAL A 99 -1.36 15.08 -4.98
C VAL A 99 -1.73 16.44 -4.40
N ARG A 100 -1.22 16.77 -3.20
CA ARG A 100 -1.51 18.05 -2.55
C ARG A 100 -0.30 18.96 -2.52
N GLN A 101 -0.20 19.83 -3.51
CA GLN A 101 0.96 20.70 -3.70
C GLN A 101 1.22 21.65 -2.52
N ASN A 102 0.19 22.01 -1.76
CA ASN A 102 0.28 22.97 -0.65
C ASN A 102 0.41 22.31 0.74
N ILE A 103 0.76 21.01 0.80
CA ILE A 103 1.00 20.30 2.06
C ILE A 103 2.49 19.98 2.18
N PRO A 104 3.12 20.24 3.34
CA PRO A 104 4.51 19.82 3.58
C PRO A 104 4.64 18.30 3.47
N GLU A 105 5.88 17.82 3.34
CA GLU A 105 6.13 16.38 3.36
C GLU A 105 5.61 15.76 4.65
N ASN A 106 4.91 14.64 4.50
CA ASN A 106 4.36 13.90 5.63
C ASN A 106 5.48 13.07 6.26
N GLN A 107 6.06 13.60 7.32
CA GLN A 107 7.18 12.98 8.03
C GLN A 107 6.84 11.57 8.54
N GLY A 108 5.61 11.34 9.02
CA GLY A 108 5.20 10.02 9.50
C GLY A 108 5.06 8.98 8.38
N VAL A 109 4.80 9.41 7.15
CA VAL A 109 4.81 8.54 5.97
C VAL A 109 6.24 8.21 5.58
N LEU A 110 7.14 9.20 5.60
CA LEU A 110 8.56 9.00 5.31
C LEU A 110 9.19 8.01 6.29
N GLU A 111 9.00 8.20 7.59
CA GLU A 111 9.50 7.30 8.64
C GLU A 111 8.95 5.87 8.46
N TYR A 112 7.64 5.73 8.20
CA TYR A 112 7.06 4.42 7.94
C TYR A 112 7.64 3.76 6.68
N LEU A 113 7.85 4.52 5.61
CA LEU A 113 8.48 4.01 4.39
C LEU A 113 9.90 3.54 4.69
N GLU A 114 10.72 4.34 5.39
CA GLU A 114 12.11 3.99 5.71
C GLU A 114 12.22 2.72 6.57
N GLU A 115 11.34 2.57 7.57
CA GLU A 115 11.33 1.39 8.45
C GLU A 115 10.80 0.11 7.78
N ASN A 116 9.97 0.23 6.74
CA ASN A 116 9.24 -0.91 6.14
C ASN A 116 9.50 -1.08 4.63
N ILE A 117 10.52 -0.42 4.10
CA ILE A 117 10.75 -0.27 2.66
C ILE A 117 10.90 -1.62 1.94
N ASP A 118 11.44 -2.61 2.63
CA ASP A 118 11.67 -3.93 2.11
C ASP A 118 10.38 -4.75 2.01
N GLU A 119 9.51 -4.66 3.02
CA GLU A 119 8.15 -5.22 3.00
C GLU A 119 7.30 -4.55 1.92
N ILE A 120 7.43 -3.23 1.79
CA ILE A 120 6.76 -2.43 0.75
C ILE A 120 7.26 -2.86 -0.64
N ALA A 121 8.56 -3.09 -0.82
CA ALA A 121 9.12 -3.58 -2.07
C ALA A 121 8.53 -4.95 -2.45
N SER A 122 8.43 -5.87 -1.48
CA SER A 122 7.76 -7.16 -1.70
C SER A 122 6.28 -6.98 -2.08
N ALA A 123 5.56 -6.07 -1.43
CA ALA A 123 4.17 -5.79 -1.78
C ALA A 123 4.03 -5.15 -3.18
N VAL A 124 4.94 -4.27 -3.59
CA VAL A 124 4.97 -3.72 -4.95
C VAL A 124 5.27 -4.81 -5.97
N GLU A 125 6.21 -5.71 -5.69
CA GLU A 125 6.53 -6.87 -6.52
C GLU A 125 5.31 -7.76 -6.78
N ASP A 126 4.53 -8.07 -5.74
CA ASP A 126 3.30 -8.86 -5.88
C ASP A 126 2.26 -8.18 -6.78
N LEU A 127 2.24 -6.84 -6.79
CA LEU A 127 1.30 -6.07 -7.60
C LEU A 127 1.75 -5.96 -9.06
N ILE A 128 3.02 -5.67 -9.33
CA ILE A 128 3.53 -5.39 -10.69
C ILE A 128 4.11 -6.63 -11.38
N GLY A 129 4.43 -7.69 -10.64
CA GLY A 129 5.02 -8.92 -11.15
C GLY A 129 6.42 -8.75 -11.73
N PHE A 130 7.17 -7.75 -11.26
CA PHE A 130 8.62 -7.64 -11.44
C PHE A 130 9.28 -7.76 -10.08
N ARG A 131 10.37 -8.54 -10.01
CA ARG A 131 11.18 -8.68 -8.80
C ARG A 131 11.61 -7.31 -8.30
N CYS A 132 11.17 -6.93 -7.09
CA CYS A 132 11.50 -5.65 -6.45
C CYS A 132 12.50 -5.81 -5.32
N LYS A 133 12.52 -6.97 -4.63
CA LYS A 133 13.42 -7.24 -3.50
C LYS A 133 14.36 -8.40 -3.80
N PHE A 134 15.63 -8.23 -3.46
CA PHE A 134 16.63 -9.29 -3.47
C PHE A 134 17.04 -9.66 -2.04
N LYS A 135 17.82 -10.73 -1.88
CA LYS A 135 18.43 -11.07 -0.58
C LYS A 135 19.31 -9.94 -0.03
N ARG A 136 19.91 -9.13 -0.92
CA ARG A 136 20.78 -8.00 -0.59
C ARG A 136 20.42 -6.81 -1.46
N GLY A 137 19.49 -6.00 -0.98
CA GLY A 137 19.03 -4.78 -1.65
C GLY A 137 17.80 -4.99 -2.52
N ARG A 138 17.48 -3.96 -3.32
CA ARG A 138 16.27 -3.87 -4.12
C ARG A 138 16.60 -3.69 -5.59
N SER A 139 15.63 -4.00 -6.45
CA SER A 139 15.80 -3.90 -7.89
C SER A 139 15.85 -2.44 -8.38
N ALA A 140 16.49 -2.20 -9.51
CA ALA A 140 16.45 -0.91 -10.17
C ALA A 140 15.02 -0.47 -10.53
N VAL A 141 14.14 -1.41 -10.90
CA VAL A 141 12.72 -1.10 -11.16
C VAL A 141 12.06 -0.51 -9.93
N PHE A 142 12.25 -1.13 -8.76
CA PHE A 142 11.67 -0.63 -7.51
C PHE A 142 12.27 0.71 -7.10
N GLU A 143 13.59 0.86 -7.15
CA GLU A 143 14.26 2.11 -6.79
C GLU A 143 13.79 3.27 -7.69
N HIS A 144 13.63 3.04 -8.99
CA HIS A 144 13.10 4.06 -9.90
C HIS A 144 11.61 4.37 -9.63
N LEU A 145 10.78 3.36 -9.35
CA LEU A 145 9.38 3.59 -8.96
C LEU A 145 9.30 4.42 -7.68
N TYR A 146 10.09 4.06 -6.67
CA TYR A 146 10.10 4.72 -5.38
C TYR A 146 10.61 6.16 -5.46
N GLN A 147 11.72 6.39 -6.17
CA GLN A 147 12.24 7.74 -6.37
C GLN A 147 11.25 8.59 -7.16
N SER A 148 10.68 8.07 -8.25
CA SER A 148 9.68 8.80 -9.03
C SER A 148 8.40 9.10 -8.23
N PHE A 149 7.97 8.18 -7.36
CA PHE A 149 6.89 8.43 -6.41
C PHE A 149 7.20 9.64 -5.52
N LYS A 150 8.42 9.74 -4.96
CA LYS A 150 8.83 10.88 -4.14
C LYS A 150 8.83 12.18 -4.93
N ASP A 151 9.48 12.17 -6.10
CA ASP A 151 9.62 13.34 -6.98
C ASP A 151 8.25 13.89 -7.42
N ASN A 152 7.27 13.00 -7.63
CA ASN A 152 5.90 13.35 -8.02
C ASN A 152 4.99 13.68 -6.81
N GLY A 153 5.56 14.10 -5.68
CA GLY A 153 4.81 14.55 -4.51
C GLY A 153 4.18 13.41 -3.70
N GLY A 154 4.74 12.20 -3.78
CA GLY A 154 4.27 11.02 -3.07
C GLY A 154 4.18 11.18 -1.55
N LEU A 155 5.03 12.04 -0.99
CA LEU A 155 5.06 12.37 0.43
C LEU A 155 4.15 13.54 0.82
N ARG A 156 3.54 14.23 -0.13
CA ARG A 156 2.65 15.39 0.12
C ARG A 156 1.20 14.92 0.30
N ILE A 157 0.97 14.08 1.31
CA ILE A 157 -0.35 13.55 1.65
C ILE A 157 -0.86 14.10 2.98
N ALA A 158 -2.15 14.40 3.03
CA ALA A 158 -2.74 14.86 4.28
C ALA A 158 -2.74 13.74 5.34
N ASN A 159 -2.58 14.12 6.61
CA ASN A 159 -2.47 13.16 7.71
C ASN A 159 -3.69 12.24 7.81
N ASP A 160 -4.90 12.77 7.55
CA ASP A 160 -6.16 12.02 7.53
C ASP A 160 -6.29 11.03 6.35
N GLN A 161 -5.33 11.05 5.42
CA GLN A 161 -5.27 10.20 4.25
C GLN A 161 -4.13 9.18 4.30
N PHE A 162 -3.32 9.18 5.36
CA PHE A 162 -2.26 8.18 5.49
C PHE A 162 -2.86 6.80 5.82
N ALA A 163 -2.95 5.93 4.81
CA ALA A 163 -3.24 4.51 4.98
C ALA A 163 -2.07 3.66 4.47
N PRO A 164 -1.28 3.05 5.38
CA PRO A 164 -0.16 2.20 5.02
C PRO A 164 -0.51 1.12 3.98
N GLU A 165 -1.71 0.56 4.05
CA GLU A 165 -2.17 -0.49 3.14
C GLU A 165 -2.17 -0.07 1.67
N TYR A 166 -2.31 1.23 1.38
CA TYR A 166 -2.36 1.76 0.03
C TYR A 166 -1.00 2.19 -0.52
N LEU A 167 0.06 2.25 0.31
CA LEU A 167 1.38 2.72 -0.13
C LEU A 167 1.91 2.00 -1.38
N PRO A 168 1.83 0.65 -1.49
CA PRO A 168 2.28 -0.02 -2.71
C PRO A 168 1.54 0.46 -3.98
N ARG A 169 0.21 0.65 -3.89
CA ARG A 169 -0.58 1.18 -5.00
C ARG A 169 -0.26 2.63 -5.30
N MET A 170 -0.01 3.45 -4.27
CA MET A 170 0.36 4.85 -4.42
C MET A 170 1.72 5.03 -5.08
N ILE A 171 2.71 4.19 -4.72
CA ILE A 171 4.03 4.14 -5.37
C ILE A 171 3.84 3.87 -6.86
N ILE A 172 3.08 2.82 -7.21
CA ILE A 172 2.83 2.44 -8.59
C ILE A 172 2.09 3.55 -9.36
N LYS A 173 1.03 4.13 -8.78
CA LYS A 173 0.19 5.14 -9.44
C LYS A 173 0.90 6.47 -9.67
N ARG A 174 1.79 6.88 -8.76
CA ARG A 174 2.43 8.19 -8.82
C ARG A 174 3.80 8.17 -9.48
N ALA A 175 4.38 6.99 -9.69
CA ALA A 175 5.60 6.90 -10.48
C ALA A 175 5.32 7.24 -11.95
N ALA A 176 6.24 7.97 -12.56
CA ALA A 176 6.35 8.08 -14.01
C ALA A 176 6.71 6.71 -14.61
N PRO A 177 6.57 6.51 -15.93
CA PRO A 177 7.00 5.28 -16.57
C PRO A 177 8.46 4.94 -16.23
N VAL A 178 8.74 3.67 -15.89
CA VAL A 178 10.08 3.18 -15.51
C VAL A 178 10.60 2.15 -16.50
N ARG A 179 11.89 2.20 -16.83
CA ARG A 179 12.52 1.23 -17.73
C ARG A 179 12.48 -0.19 -17.16
N CYS A 180 12.08 -1.15 -18.00
CA CYS A 180 12.03 -2.56 -17.65
C CYS A 180 13.28 -3.36 -18.07
N TRP A 181 14.25 -2.73 -18.75
CA TRP A 181 15.44 -3.44 -19.21
C TRP A 181 16.24 -4.00 -18.03
N GLY A 182 16.54 -5.30 -18.06
CA GLY A 182 17.21 -6.02 -16.98
C GLY A 182 16.32 -6.39 -15.80
N ALA A 183 15.02 -6.04 -15.83
CA ALA A 183 14.05 -6.45 -14.82
C ALA A 183 13.84 -7.98 -14.85
N ILE A 184 13.46 -8.57 -13.72
CA ILE A 184 13.14 -10.00 -13.64
C ILE A 184 11.63 -10.15 -13.51
N PRO A 185 10.90 -10.45 -14.60
CA PRO A 185 9.47 -10.65 -14.52
C PRO A 185 9.15 -11.97 -13.81
N ILE A 186 8.06 -11.98 -13.05
CA ILE A 186 7.58 -13.14 -12.29
C ILE A 186 6.07 -13.31 -12.44
N GLY A 187 5.58 -14.52 -12.14
CA GLY A 187 4.16 -14.84 -12.11
C GLY A 187 3.41 -14.44 -13.40
N ARG A 188 2.30 -13.71 -13.22
CA ARG A 188 1.44 -13.27 -14.34
C ARG A 188 2.16 -12.36 -15.36
N THR A 189 3.10 -11.53 -14.91
CA THR A 189 3.86 -10.63 -15.78
C THR A 189 4.83 -11.42 -16.66
N LYS A 190 5.51 -12.42 -16.09
CA LYS A 190 6.37 -13.34 -16.88
C LYS A 190 5.57 -14.07 -17.94
N ASN A 191 4.45 -14.68 -17.55
CA ASN A 191 3.57 -15.39 -18.48
C ASN A 191 3.04 -14.49 -19.61
N TYR A 192 2.76 -13.22 -19.29
CA TYR A 192 2.33 -12.23 -20.28
C TYR A 192 3.44 -11.92 -21.29
N ILE A 193 4.64 -11.60 -20.80
CA ILE A 193 5.81 -11.28 -21.64
C ILE A 193 6.13 -12.46 -22.56
N GLU A 194 6.18 -13.69 -22.04
CA GLU A 194 6.51 -14.90 -22.83
C GLU A 194 5.50 -15.19 -23.95
N ARG A 195 4.23 -14.80 -23.77
CA ARG A 195 3.17 -14.98 -24.78
C ARG A 195 3.06 -13.84 -25.78
N THR A 196 3.70 -12.71 -25.51
CA THR A 196 3.61 -11.52 -26.36
C THR A 196 4.66 -11.61 -27.46
N GLN A 197 4.21 -11.67 -28.72
CA GLN A 197 5.08 -11.94 -29.88
C GLN A 197 6.25 -10.96 -30.02
N ILE A 198 6.04 -9.67 -29.72
CA ILE A 198 7.10 -8.64 -29.79
C ILE A 198 8.24 -8.87 -28.79
N PHE A 199 7.98 -9.64 -27.73
CA PHE A 199 8.94 -9.98 -26.69
C PHE A 199 9.53 -11.37 -26.84
N LYS A 200 9.30 -12.06 -27.98
CA LYS A 200 9.85 -13.39 -28.21
C LYS A 200 11.39 -13.39 -28.10
N GLY A 201 11.91 -14.21 -27.20
CA GLY A 201 13.36 -14.32 -26.95
C GLY A 201 13.97 -13.16 -26.16
N SER A 202 13.15 -12.28 -25.58
CA SER A 202 13.62 -11.14 -24.77
C SER A 202 14.01 -11.49 -23.35
N ILE A 203 13.64 -12.66 -22.83
CA ILE A 203 14.06 -13.12 -21.50
C ILE A 203 15.35 -13.94 -21.69
N ASP A 204 16.42 -13.50 -21.05
CA ASP A 204 17.71 -14.17 -21.13
C ASP A 204 17.80 -15.41 -20.20
N ASN A 205 18.93 -16.10 -20.26
CA ASN A 205 19.20 -17.29 -19.44
C ASN A 205 19.30 -17.00 -17.92
N LYS A 206 19.37 -15.73 -17.52
CA LYS A 206 19.32 -15.28 -16.12
C LYS A 206 17.93 -14.77 -15.72
N GLU A 207 16.91 -15.08 -16.53
CA GLU A 207 15.54 -14.62 -16.37
C GLU A 207 15.37 -13.10 -16.43
N GLN A 208 16.33 -12.37 -17.00
CA GLN A 208 16.24 -10.92 -17.15
C GLN A 208 15.53 -10.57 -18.46
N PHE A 209 14.56 -9.66 -18.38
CA PHE A 209 13.86 -9.09 -19.50
C PHE A 209 14.72 -8.03 -20.19
N LYS A 210 15.23 -8.37 -21.37
CA LYS A 210 16.10 -7.56 -22.23
C LYS A 210 15.47 -7.47 -23.63
N PRO A 211 14.34 -6.76 -23.77
CA PRO A 211 13.72 -6.54 -25.08
C PRO A 211 14.67 -5.77 -25.99
N ALA A 212 14.57 -6.03 -27.30
CA ALA A 212 15.33 -5.31 -28.33
C ALA A 212 14.86 -3.87 -28.52
N VAL A 213 13.63 -3.57 -28.08
CA VAL A 213 13.02 -2.25 -28.07
C VAL A 213 12.97 -1.70 -26.64
N GLU A 214 12.93 -0.38 -26.49
CA GLU A 214 12.70 0.22 -25.17
C GLU A 214 11.28 -0.12 -24.69
N VAL A 215 11.20 -0.58 -23.43
CA VAL A 215 9.94 -0.93 -22.78
C VAL A 215 9.90 -0.29 -21.40
N MET A 216 8.82 0.45 -21.14
CA MET A 216 8.57 1.10 -19.86
C MET A 216 7.38 0.46 -19.16
N PHE A 217 7.40 0.36 -17.84
CA PHE A 217 6.26 -0.02 -17.02
C PHE A 217 5.58 1.23 -16.47
N VAL A 218 4.25 1.26 -16.48
CA VAL A 218 3.46 2.33 -15.85
C VAL A 218 2.19 1.77 -15.20
N GLY A 219 1.82 2.35 -14.06
CA GLY A 219 0.55 2.10 -13.39
C GLY A 219 -0.39 3.27 -13.56
N THR A 220 -1.59 3.05 -14.11
CA THR A 220 -2.59 4.11 -14.35
C THR A 220 -3.93 3.77 -13.75
N LEU A 221 -4.67 4.76 -13.25
CA LEU A 221 -6.06 4.55 -12.86
C LEU A 221 -6.95 4.49 -14.11
N ASP A 222 -8.05 3.74 -14.03
CA ASP A 222 -9.05 3.69 -15.10
C ASP A 222 -9.91 4.95 -15.20
N ASN A 223 -10.02 5.71 -14.10
CA ASN A 223 -10.75 6.96 -14.02
C ASN A 223 -10.13 7.85 -12.94
N ASP A 224 -10.03 9.16 -13.19
CA ASP A 224 -9.45 10.11 -12.24
C ASP A 224 -10.39 10.47 -11.09
N GLU A 225 -11.70 10.52 -11.34
CA GLU A 225 -12.72 10.93 -10.35
C GLU A 225 -13.18 9.77 -9.48
N ASN A 226 -13.45 8.62 -10.10
CA ASN A 226 -14.02 7.43 -9.47
C ASN A 226 -13.26 6.18 -9.89
N PRO A 227 -11.96 6.06 -9.53
CA PRO A 227 -11.13 4.94 -9.93
C PRO A 227 -11.69 3.61 -9.40
N THR A 228 -11.87 2.62 -10.26
CA THR A 228 -12.22 1.25 -9.85
C THR A 228 -11.04 0.31 -10.00
N ARG A 229 -10.11 0.62 -10.90
CA ARG A 229 -8.98 -0.23 -11.27
C ARG A 229 -7.67 0.55 -11.31
N LEU A 230 -6.60 -0.14 -10.93
CA LEU A 230 -5.23 0.25 -11.25
C LEU A 230 -4.74 -0.69 -12.36
N ASN A 231 -4.50 -0.13 -13.54
CA ASN A 231 -4.06 -0.82 -14.73
C ASN A 231 -2.54 -0.90 -14.74
N MET A 232 -2.01 -2.10 -14.97
CA MET A 232 -0.58 -2.35 -15.16
C MET A 232 -0.30 -2.44 -16.65
N ARG A 233 0.54 -1.54 -17.15
CA ARG A 233 0.80 -1.39 -18.59
C ARG A 233 2.28 -1.42 -18.90
N LEU A 234 2.59 -1.87 -20.11
CA LEU A 234 3.87 -1.63 -20.75
C LEU A 234 3.71 -0.57 -21.84
N ILE A 235 4.67 0.33 -21.96
CA ILE A 235 4.77 1.30 -23.05
C ILE A 235 5.90 0.84 -23.97
N ILE A 236 5.63 0.75 -25.27
CA ILE A 236 6.56 0.34 -26.32
C ILE A 236 6.52 1.42 -27.41
N GLY A 237 7.49 2.32 -27.43
CA GLY A 237 7.41 3.51 -28.29
C GLY A 237 6.20 4.37 -27.90
N GLU A 238 5.25 4.53 -28.82
CA GLU A 238 4.00 5.27 -28.59
C GLU A 238 2.81 4.36 -28.24
N GLU A 239 3.00 3.03 -28.24
CA GLU A 239 1.93 2.07 -27.97
C GLU A 239 1.86 1.71 -26.47
N GLU A 240 0.63 1.63 -25.95
CA GLU A 240 0.34 1.11 -24.62
C GLU A 240 -0.22 -0.31 -24.71
N LEU A 241 0.36 -1.21 -23.90
CA LEU A 241 0.00 -2.60 -23.85
C LEU A 241 -0.51 -2.95 -22.43
N ASP A 242 -1.81 -3.14 -22.29
CA ASP A 242 -2.45 -3.56 -21.03
C ASP A 242 -2.07 -5.00 -20.68
N MET A 243 -1.39 -5.17 -19.54
CA MET A 243 -1.03 -6.49 -19.03
C MET A 243 -2.19 -7.11 -18.24
N TYR A 244 -2.67 -6.39 -17.24
CA TYR A 244 -3.78 -6.77 -16.36
C TYR A 244 -4.17 -5.58 -15.46
N HIS A 245 -5.28 -5.73 -14.73
CA HIS A 245 -5.74 -4.73 -13.76
C HIS A 245 -5.92 -5.35 -12.37
N ILE A 246 -5.83 -4.49 -11.34
CA ILE A 246 -6.18 -4.82 -9.95
C ILE A 246 -7.22 -3.83 -9.43
N ALA A 247 -7.94 -4.19 -8.36
CA ALA A 247 -8.83 -3.25 -7.69
C ALA A 247 -8.03 -2.06 -7.13
N ALA A 248 -8.50 -0.84 -7.43
CA ALA A 248 -7.92 0.37 -6.89
C ALA A 248 -8.17 0.47 -5.38
N ARG A 249 -9.39 0.12 -4.92
CA ARG A 249 -9.73 0.02 -3.49
C ARG A 249 -9.27 -1.31 -2.89
N ILE A 250 -8.83 -1.28 -1.64
CA ILE A 250 -8.55 -2.46 -0.83
C ILE A 250 -9.82 -2.79 -0.03
N ASN A 251 -10.35 -4.00 -0.23
CA ASN A 251 -11.52 -4.55 0.47
C ASN A 251 -11.11 -5.39 1.67
#